data_AF-A0A497B754-F1
#
_entry.id   AF-A0A497B754-F1
#
_cell.length_a   1.000
_cell.length_b   1.000
_cell.length_c   1.000
_cell.angle_alpha   90.00
_cell.angle_beta   90.00
_cell.angle_gamma   90.00
#
_symmetry.space_group_name_H-M   'P 1'
#
loop_
_entity.id
_entity.type
_entity.pdbx_description
1 polymer ?
#
loop_
_entity_poly.entity_id
_entity_poly.type
_entity_poly.pdbx_seq_one_letter_code
_entity_poly.pdbx_strand_id
1 'polypeptide(L)'
;MSFVLDNARYLPCYITEAEVESLSSGGNVISEIRDRELRGKMLRVQEIAVYPDANVTVRVKNDTRSVEESNAMSLDHTAQFDLHCRTLFYLNLYNSSAATISNYPYRYGYWLFNPTVADKILHGMPLTDEEKAIAEEFDLERLVDEGSLPLPMDTMLKRVFKKTKTATVSWRGDLPTAGADVGSVYSPVGKMLALESVALEKPSDGTYTTALSINIDESSFHSMRAWAASGATYDIPLWIVAKDVIKLSLTTNKAISGYNVRFTYSEFRVTKYVQMLF
;
A
#
# COMPACT_ATOMS: atom_id res chain seq x y z
N MET A 1 7.34 9.73 -6.70
CA MET A 1 6.07 10.33 -7.18
C MET A 1 5.02 9.56 -6.44
N SER A 2 4.30 10.21 -5.52
CA SER A 2 3.37 9.53 -4.62
C SER A 2 2.23 8.87 -5.40
N PHE A 3 1.65 7.82 -4.82
CA PHE A 3 0.57 7.08 -5.44
C PHE A 3 -0.64 7.98 -5.65
N VAL A 4 -1.26 7.93 -6.83
CA VAL A 4 -2.52 8.63 -7.11
C VAL A 4 -3.65 7.63 -6.91
N LEU A 5 -4.58 7.91 -6.00
CA LEU A 5 -5.72 7.04 -5.67
C LEU A 5 -6.58 6.62 -6.89
N ASP A 6 -6.59 7.45 -7.93
CA ASP A 6 -7.28 7.19 -9.20
C ASP A 6 -6.60 6.10 -10.05
N ASN A 7 -5.33 5.77 -9.78
CA ASN A 7 -4.62 4.68 -10.45
C ASN A 7 -5.06 3.29 -9.96
N ALA A 8 -5.74 3.20 -8.80
CA ALA A 8 -6.31 1.96 -8.28
C ALA A 8 -7.56 1.54 -9.07
N ARG A 9 -7.34 0.97 -10.26
CA ARG A 9 -8.39 0.47 -11.17
C ARG A 9 -9.09 -0.78 -10.62
N TYR A 10 -8.36 -1.62 -9.89
CA TYR A 10 -8.84 -2.91 -9.39
C TYR A 10 -8.76 -2.93 -7.87
N LEU A 11 -9.93 -2.99 -7.21
CA LEU A 11 -10.06 -3.07 -5.76
C LEU A 11 -10.51 -4.48 -5.33
N PRO A 12 -10.17 -4.95 -4.11
CA PRO A 12 -9.32 -4.30 -3.11
C PRO A 12 -7.84 -4.30 -3.52
N CYS A 13 -7.11 -3.24 -3.13
CA CYS A 13 -5.66 -3.19 -3.29
C CYS A 13 -4.96 -2.80 -1.98
N TYR A 14 -3.78 -3.36 -1.75
CA TYR A 14 -2.87 -2.94 -0.68
C TYR A 14 -1.67 -2.28 -1.31
N ILE A 15 -1.42 -1.04 -0.90
CA ILE A 15 -0.37 -0.22 -1.46
C ILE A 15 0.53 0.19 -0.32
N THR A 16 1.83 -0.03 -0.52
CA THR A 16 2.86 0.50 0.37
C THR A 16 3.56 1.65 -0.33
N GLU A 17 3.42 2.84 0.22
CA GLU A 17 4.21 4.00 -0.18
C GLU A 17 5.55 3.95 0.53
N ALA A 18 6.62 4.12 -0.23
CA ALA A 18 7.99 4.13 0.27
C ALA A 18 8.71 5.29 -0.42
N GLU A 19 8.98 6.35 0.32
CA GLU A 19 9.51 7.60 -0.21
C GLU A 19 10.57 8.18 0.73
N VAL A 20 11.27 9.20 0.23
CA VAL A 20 12.38 9.84 0.93
C VAL A 20 12.22 11.34 0.82
N GLU A 21 12.19 12.02 1.96
CA GLU A 21 12.01 13.47 2.02
C GLU A 21 13.02 14.16 2.94
N SER A 22 13.16 15.47 2.76
CA SER A 22 13.92 16.31 3.69
C SER A 22 12.96 16.94 4.69
N LEU A 23 13.17 16.68 5.97
CA LEU A 23 12.32 17.17 7.05
C LEU A 23 12.83 18.52 7.57
N SER A 24 12.08 19.57 7.28
CA SER A 24 12.31 20.89 7.87
C SER A 24 12.02 20.87 9.37
N SER A 25 12.60 21.81 10.12
CA SER A 25 12.32 21.98 11.55
C SER A 25 10.81 22.20 11.76
N GLY A 26 10.21 21.45 12.69
CA GLY A 26 8.77 21.48 12.94
C GLY A 26 8.00 20.36 12.21
N GLY A 27 6.73 20.63 11.91
CA GLY A 27 5.83 19.62 11.34
C GLY A 27 5.93 19.54 9.82
N ASN A 28 6.21 18.35 9.30
CA ASN A 28 6.23 18.06 7.86
C ASN A 28 5.05 17.15 7.52
N VAL A 29 4.12 17.63 6.70
CA VAL A 29 2.96 16.85 6.27
C VAL A 29 3.39 15.93 5.13
N ILE A 30 3.36 14.63 5.39
CA ILE A 30 3.78 13.60 4.43
C ILE A 30 2.61 13.17 3.57
N SER A 31 1.48 12.88 4.21
CA SER A 31 0.28 12.44 3.53
C SER A 31 -0.93 13.03 4.21
N GLU A 32 -1.82 13.62 3.43
CA GLU A 32 -3.11 14.08 3.87
C GLU A 32 -4.14 13.64 2.84
N ILE A 33 -4.90 12.60 3.18
CA ILE A 33 -5.96 12.05 2.32
C ILE A 33 -7.29 12.46 2.91
N ARG A 34 -8.06 13.26 2.16
CA ARG A 34 -9.37 13.77 2.60
C ARG A 34 -10.52 13.02 1.93
N ASP A 35 -11.72 13.14 2.50
CA ASP A 35 -12.97 12.54 2.00
C ASP A 35 -13.20 12.75 0.50
N ARG A 36 -12.92 13.96 -0.02
CA ARG A 36 -13.04 14.27 -1.46
C ARG A 36 -12.16 13.38 -2.33
N GLU A 37 -11.00 12.99 -1.84
CA GLU A 37 -10.03 12.15 -2.57
C GLU A 37 -10.36 10.67 -2.43
N LEU A 38 -10.97 10.28 -1.30
CA LEU A 38 -11.46 8.92 -1.07
C LEU A 38 -12.65 8.56 -1.99
N ARG A 39 -13.45 9.55 -2.43
CA ARG A 39 -14.59 9.36 -3.36
C ARG A 39 -15.50 8.19 -2.98
N GLY A 40 -15.77 8.03 -1.67
CA GLY A 40 -16.61 6.94 -1.13
C GLY A 40 -15.90 5.59 -0.94
N LYS A 41 -14.58 5.51 -1.16
CA LYS A 41 -13.74 4.36 -0.79
C LYS A 41 -13.33 4.45 0.68
N MET A 42 -13.02 3.31 1.29
CA MET A 42 -12.41 3.25 2.62
C MET A 42 -10.91 3.01 2.52
N LEU A 43 -10.17 3.64 3.43
CA LEU A 43 -8.75 3.44 3.59
C LEU A 43 -8.47 2.80 4.94
N ARG A 44 -7.67 1.74 4.97
CA ARG A 44 -7.25 1.07 6.21
C ARG A 44 -5.74 1.01 6.28
N VAL A 45 -5.14 1.87 7.10
CA VAL A 45 -3.68 1.91 7.30
C VAL A 45 -3.28 0.82 8.26
N GLN A 46 -2.38 -0.05 7.81
CA GLN A 46 -1.92 -1.19 8.60
C GLN A 46 -0.47 -1.09 9.06
N GLU A 47 0.34 -0.40 8.28
CA GLU A 47 1.78 -0.45 8.46
C GLU A 47 2.34 0.95 8.34
N ILE A 48 3.06 1.42 9.34
CA ILE A 48 3.86 2.63 9.23
C ILE A 48 5.25 2.27 9.75
N ALA A 49 6.29 2.67 9.04
CA ALA A 49 7.67 2.47 9.47
C ALA A 49 8.52 3.66 9.02
N VAL A 50 9.39 4.13 9.91
CA VAL A 50 10.27 5.26 9.66
C VAL A 50 11.67 4.93 10.16
N TYR A 51 12.68 5.62 9.63
CA TYR A 51 14.04 5.47 10.13
C TYR A 51 14.13 5.92 11.61
N PRO A 52 14.78 5.16 12.49
CA PRO A 52 14.89 5.56 13.89
C PRO A 52 15.79 6.81 14.02
N ASP A 53 15.22 7.92 14.48
CA ASP A 53 15.95 9.16 14.78
C ASP A 53 15.42 9.77 16.08
N ALA A 54 16.33 10.21 16.96
CA ALA A 54 15.97 10.80 18.26
C ALA A 54 15.20 12.12 18.16
N ASN A 55 15.25 12.78 17.00
CA ASN A 55 14.63 14.07 16.75
C ASN A 55 13.35 13.98 15.92
N VAL A 56 12.90 12.79 15.52
CA VAL A 56 11.71 12.63 14.68
C VAL A 56 10.59 11.94 15.43
N THR A 57 9.44 12.58 15.47
CA THR A 57 8.20 12.02 16.03
C THR A 57 7.17 11.85 14.93
N VAL A 58 6.63 10.63 14.80
CA VAL A 58 5.54 10.31 13.89
C VAL A 58 4.23 10.74 14.54
N ARG A 59 3.48 11.58 13.85
CA ARG A 59 2.15 12.07 14.25
C ARG A 59 1.13 11.54 13.27
N VAL A 60 0.25 10.67 13.74
CA VAL A 60 -0.82 10.10 12.93
C VAL A 60 -2.16 10.59 13.45
N LYS A 61 -3.04 10.99 12.54
CA LYS A 61 -4.42 11.33 12.87
C LYS A 61 -5.35 10.62 11.92
N ASN A 62 -6.39 10.04 12.51
CA ASN A 62 -7.46 9.37 11.80
C ASN A 62 -8.81 10.00 12.19
N ASP A 63 -9.53 10.52 11.20
CA ASP A 63 -10.90 11.04 11.34
C ASP A 63 -11.04 12.01 12.53
N THR A 64 -11.93 11.67 13.47
CA THR A 64 -12.25 12.45 14.67
C THR A 64 -11.35 12.16 15.87
N ARG A 65 -10.38 11.25 15.74
CA ARG A 65 -9.48 10.89 16.84
C ARG A 65 -8.39 11.95 17.06
N SER A 66 -7.88 11.97 18.30
CA SER A 66 -6.71 12.77 18.67
C SER A 66 -5.47 12.30 17.91
N VAL A 67 -4.49 13.19 17.77
CA VAL A 67 -3.20 12.86 17.15
C VAL A 67 -2.47 11.85 18.04
N GLU A 68 -2.12 10.71 17.47
CA GLU A 68 -1.27 9.70 18.09
C GLU A 68 0.18 10.02 17.75
N GLU A 69 1.04 10.11 18.77
CA GLU A 69 2.47 10.40 18.61
C GLU A 69 3.30 9.15 18.91
N SER A 70 4.26 8.83 18.05
CA SER A 70 5.20 7.73 18.24
C SER A 70 6.62 8.15 17.86
N ASN A 71 7.58 7.90 18.75
CA ASN A 71 8.95 8.40 18.66
C ASN A 71 10.01 7.27 18.62
N ALA A 72 9.58 6.00 18.58
CA ALA A 72 10.47 4.83 18.65
C ALA A 72 10.25 3.83 17.51
N MET A 73 9.71 4.29 16.39
CA MET A 73 9.45 3.44 15.23
C MET A 73 10.74 3.10 14.48
N SER A 74 10.80 1.90 13.91
CA SER A 74 11.95 1.42 13.14
C SER A 74 11.55 1.01 11.74
N LEU A 75 12.42 1.25 10.77
CA LEU A 75 12.21 0.84 9.38
C LEU A 75 12.31 -0.69 9.24
N ASP A 76 13.01 -1.37 10.15
CA ASP A 76 13.20 -2.83 10.12
C ASP A 76 12.08 -3.57 10.86
N HIS A 77 11.36 -2.88 11.74
CA HIS A 77 10.21 -3.40 12.47
C HIS A 77 8.98 -2.54 12.21
N THR A 78 8.11 -3.04 11.35
CA THR A 78 6.87 -2.35 11.01
C THR A 78 5.97 -2.25 12.24
N ALA A 79 5.63 -1.02 12.64
CA ALA A 79 4.62 -0.82 13.66
C ALA A 79 3.26 -1.17 13.07
N GLN A 80 2.55 -2.07 13.75
CA GLN A 80 1.23 -2.51 13.33
C GLN A 80 0.21 -1.45 13.76
N PHE A 81 -0.39 -0.82 12.77
CA PHE A 81 -1.54 0.04 12.93
C PHE A 81 -2.77 -0.70 12.39
N ASP A 82 -3.96 -0.28 12.81
CA ASP A 82 -5.20 -0.72 12.17
C ASP A 82 -6.20 0.43 12.10
N LEU A 83 -5.77 1.48 11.41
CA LEU A 83 -6.49 2.75 11.36
C LEU A 83 -7.44 2.75 10.17
N HIS A 84 -8.73 2.64 10.48
CA HIS A 84 -9.80 2.75 9.49
C HIS A 84 -10.14 4.23 9.28
N CYS A 85 -9.73 4.78 8.15
CA CYS A 85 -9.89 6.18 7.79
C CYS A 85 -11.03 6.35 6.79
N ARG A 86 -11.98 7.23 7.13
CA ARG A 86 -13.18 7.49 6.31
C ARG A 86 -13.15 8.86 5.67
N THR A 87 -12.72 9.85 6.43
CA THR A 87 -12.82 11.28 6.10
C THR A 87 -11.46 11.95 6.10
N LEU A 88 -10.53 11.50 6.96
CA LEU A 88 -9.20 12.04 7.04
C LEU A 88 -8.18 10.98 7.46
N PHE A 89 -7.19 10.77 6.61
CA PHE A 89 -5.90 10.24 7.03
C PHE A 89 -4.87 11.36 6.99
N TYR A 90 -4.16 11.55 8.11
CA TYR A 90 -3.11 12.55 8.19
C TYR A 90 -1.86 11.95 8.83
N LEU A 91 -0.77 11.99 8.09
CA LEU A 91 0.56 11.56 8.52
C LEU A 91 1.51 12.76 8.50
N ASN A 92 2.07 13.06 9.66
CA ASN A 92 3.04 14.13 9.85
C ASN A 92 4.30 13.58 10.52
N LEU A 93 5.46 14.01 10.03
CA LEU A 93 6.74 13.75 10.66
C LEU A 93 7.22 15.07 11.28
N TYR A 94 7.23 15.10 12.61
CA TYR A 94 7.67 16.25 13.37
C TYR A 94 9.16 16.13 13.66
N ASN A 95 9.95 17.06 13.14
CA ASN A 95 11.36 17.20 13.43
C ASN A 95 11.55 18.20 14.59
N SER A 96 12.01 17.72 15.74
CA SER A 96 12.29 18.53 16.92
C SER A 96 13.68 19.20 16.90
N SER A 97 14.52 18.88 15.91
CA SER A 97 15.82 19.53 15.72
C SER A 97 15.66 20.88 15.03
N ALA A 98 16.53 21.84 15.37
CA ALA A 98 16.65 23.11 14.67
C ALA A 98 17.24 22.95 13.25
N ALA A 99 17.89 21.82 12.97
CA ALA A 99 18.48 21.52 11.67
C ALA A 99 17.55 20.63 10.82
N THR A 100 17.58 20.85 9.51
CA THR A 100 16.89 19.99 8.53
C THR A 100 17.51 18.60 8.50
N ILE A 101 16.68 17.56 8.59
CA ILE A 101 17.11 16.17 8.40
C ILE A 101 16.91 15.82 6.93
N SER A 102 17.99 15.67 6.18
CA SER A 102 17.95 15.34 4.75
C SER A 102 17.83 13.82 4.52
N ASN A 103 17.16 13.44 3.43
CA ASN A 103 17.03 12.05 2.96
C ASN A 103 16.43 11.08 4.00
N TYR A 104 15.43 11.53 4.73
CA TYR A 104 14.73 10.71 5.71
C TYR A 104 13.79 9.72 5.02
N PRO A 105 14.04 8.40 5.13
CA PRO A 105 13.17 7.40 4.54
C PRO A 105 11.97 7.11 5.44
N TYR A 106 10.80 7.02 4.82
CA TYR A 106 9.58 6.57 5.46
C TYR A 106 8.83 5.61 4.55
N ARG A 107 8.04 4.73 5.16
CA ARG A 107 7.08 3.89 4.46
C ARG A 107 5.78 3.77 5.23
N TYR A 108 4.68 3.68 4.49
CA TYR A 108 3.39 3.35 5.08
C TYR A 108 2.53 2.54 4.10
N GLY A 109 1.83 1.56 4.62
CA GLY A 109 0.99 0.62 3.88
C GLY A 109 -0.48 0.77 4.26
N TYR A 110 -1.33 0.80 3.26
CA TYR A 110 -2.77 0.91 3.43
C TYR A 110 -3.55 0.06 2.43
N TRP A 111 -4.69 -0.47 2.89
CA TRP A 111 -5.71 -1.05 2.02
C TRP A 111 -6.62 0.04 1.50
N LEU A 112 -6.91 -0.02 0.21
CA LEU A 112 -7.98 0.71 -0.43
C LEU A 112 -9.03 -0.31 -0.88
N PHE A 113 -10.27 -0.12 -0.43
CA PHE A 113 -11.38 -1.00 -0.78
C PHE A 113 -12.70 -0.23 -0.84
N ASN A 114 -13.66 -0.79 -1.58
CA ASN A 114 -15.03 -0.30 -1.57
C ASN A 114 -15.74 -0.85 -0.33
N PRO A 115 -16.29 0.01 0.55
CA PRO A 115 -16.98 -0.46 1.75
C PRO A 115 -18.23 -1.24 1.35
N THR A 116 -18.40 -2.44 1.91
CA THR A 116 -19.64 -3.20 1.78
C THR A 116 -20.75 -2.59 2.64
N VAL A 117 -22.01 -2.99 2.41
CA VAL A 117 -23.15 -2.57 3.26
C VAL A 117 -22.88 -2.88 4.74
N ALA A 118 -22.27 -4.03 5.05
CA ALA A 118 -21.88 -4.40 6.41
C ALA A 118 -20.76 -3.50 6.96
N ASP A 119 -19.75 -3.14 6.16
CA ASP A 119 -18.71 -2.18 6.57
C ASP A 119 -19.30 -0.78 6.82
N LYS A 120 -20.27 -0.37 6.00
CA LYS A 120 -21.00 0.89 6.17
C LYS A 120 -21.79 0.91 7.47
N ILE A 121 -22.47 -0.18 7.82
CA ILE A 121 -23.19 -0.32 9.10
C ILE A 121 -22.22 -0.28 10.28
N LEU A 122 -21.18 -1.11 10.27
CA LEU A 122 -20.18 -1.19 11.35
C LEU A 122 -19.52 0.17 11.62
N HIS A 123 -19.23 0.91 10.56
CA HIS A 123 -18.57 2.21 10.65
C HIS A 123 -19.53 3.40 10.65
N GLY A 124 -20.86 3.18 10.69
CA GLY A 124 -21.86 4.26 10.76
C GLY A 124 -21.86 5.21 9.57
N MET A 125 -21.59 4.72 8.35
CA MET A 125 -21.70 5.46 7.11
C MET A 125 -23.15 5.57 6.64
N PRO A 126 -23.52 6.64 5.90
CA PRO A 126 -24.85 6.74 5.32
C PRO A 126 -25.07 5.64 4.28
N LEU A 127 -26.14 4.87 4.48
CA LEU A 127 -26.63 3.86 3.53
C LEU A 127 -27.57 4.52 2.52
N THR A 128 -27.50 4.13 1.26
CA THR A 128 -28.52 4.50 0.27
C THR A 128 -29.83 3.75 0.55
N ASP A 129 -30.96 4.23 0.00
CA ASP A 129 -32.25 3.59 0.24
C ASP A 129 -32.31 2.15 -0.28
N GLU A 130 -31.57 1.85 -1.36
CA GLU A 130 -31.39 0.47 -1.86
C GLU A 130 -30.55 -0.39 -0.90
N GLU A 131 -29.50 0.18 -0.30
CA GLU A 131 -28.65 -0.53 0.66
C GLU A 131 -29.37 -0.78 2.00
N LYS A 132 -30.28 0.11 2.40
CA LYS A 132 -31.16 -0.11 3.55
C LYS A 132 -32.14 -1.24 3.30
N ALA A 133 -32.76 -1.28 2.12
CA ALA A 133 -33.65 -2.38 1.75
C ALA A 133 -32.94 -3.74 1.79
N ILE A 134 -31.68 -3.80 1.32
CA ILE A 134 -30.86 -5.01 1.40
C ILE A 134 -30.47 -5.33 2.86
N ALA A 135 -30.14 -4.31 3.67
CA ALA A 135 -29.80 -4.51 5.07
C ALA A 135 -30.97 -5.08 5.89
N GLU A 136 -32.19 -4.60 5.62
CA GLU A 136 -33.42 -5.13 6.22
C GLU A 136 -33.78 -6.52 5.69
N GLU A 137 -33.62 -6.77 4.38
CA GLU A 137 -33.92 -8.08 3.76
C GLU A 137 -33.00 -9.21 4.26
N PHE A 138 -31.72 -8.90 4.47
CA PHE A 138 -30.72 -9.88 4.90
C PHE A 138 -30.36 -9.81 6.39
N ASP A 139 -31.06 -8.98 7.16
CA ASP A 139 -30.85 -8.80 8.61
C ASP A 139 -29.36 -8.53 8.95
N LEU A 140 -28.74 -7.66 8.14
CA LEU A 140 -27.30 -7.40 8.20
C LEU A 140 -26.90 -6.68 9.49
N GLU A 141 -27.81 -5.90 10.09
CA GLU A 141 -27.58 -5.23 11.37
C GLU A 141 -27.36 -6.25 12.48
N ARG A 142 -28.20 -7.30 12.58
CA ARG A 142 -28.00 -8.38 13.56
C ARG A 142 -26.69 -9.12 13.31
N LEU A 143 -26.32 -9.39 12.06
CA LEU A 143 -25.07 -10.10 11.74
C LEU A 143 -23.80 -9.27 12.05
N VAL A 144 -23.90 -7.95 11.97
CA VAL A 144 -22.85 -7.03 12.40
C VAL A 144 -22.78 -6.97 13.93
N ASP A 145 -23.92 -6.90 14.62
CA ASP A 145 -23.99 -6.91 16.08
C ASP A 145 -23.50 -8.25 16.68
N GLU A 146 -23.77 -9.37 15.99
CA GLU A 146 -23.25 -10.69 16.35
C GLU A 146 -21.75 -10.86 16.03
N GLY A 147 -21.12 -9.89 15.35
CA GLY A 147 -19.71 -9.92 14.98
C GLY A 147 -19.36 -10.93 13.88
N SER A 148 -20.36 -11.49 13.20
CA SER A 148 -20.17 -12.42 12.06
C SER A 148 -19.75 -11.69 10.79
N LEU A 149 -20.17 -10.43 10.64
CA LEU A 149 -19.82 -9.55 9.54
C LEU A 149 -19.31 -8.21 10.08
N PRO A 150 -18.43 -7.50 9.35
CA PRO A 150 -17.74 -7.90 8.13
C PRO A 150 -16.64 -8.95 8.37
N LEU A 151 -16.40 -9.81 7.38
CA LEU A 151 -15.32 -10.79 7.46
C LEU A 151 -13.95 -10.08 7.46
N PRO A 152 -12.96 -10.56 8.23
CA PRO A 152 -11.60 -10.03 8.17
C PRO A 152 -11.07 -10.04 6.73
N MET A 153 -10.37 -8.98 6.33
CA MET A 153 -9.91 -8.78 4.94
C MET A 153 -9.14 -9.99 4.39
N ASP A 154 -8.26 -10.60 5.20
CA ASP A 154 -7.53 -11.81 4.81
C ASP A 154 -8.46 -13.00 4.48
N THR A 155 -9.55 -13.15 5.25
CA THR A 155 -10.56 -14.19 4.98
C THR A 155 -11.37 -13.87 3.74
N MET A 156 -11.73 -12.60 3.53
CA MET A 156 -12.39 -12.14 2.30
C MET A 156 -11.52 -12.42 1.07
N LEU A 157 -10.25 -12.03 1.10
CA LEU A 157 -9.31 -12.25 0.01
C LEU A 157 -9.14 -13.73 -0.30
N LYS A 158 -8.96 -14.59 0.70
CA LYS A 158 -8.85 -16.06 0.50
C LYS A 158 -10.14 -16.71 -0.03
N ARG A 159 -11.31 -16.12 0.27
CA ARG A 159 -12.60 -16.62 -0.23
C ARG A 159 -12.86 -16.16 -1.67
N VAL A 160 -12.60 -14.90 -1.98
CA VAL A 160 -12.85 -14.26 -3.28
C VAL A 160 -11.79 -14.64 -4.30
N PHE A 161 -10.51 -14.52 -3.93
CA PHE A 161 -9.37 -14.76 -4.81
C PHE A 161 -8.81 -16.16 -4.59
N LYS A 162 -9.22 -17.10 -5.46
CA LYS A 162 -8.72 -18.48 -5.44
C LYS A 162 -7.34 -18.57 -6.12
N LYS A 163 -6.29 -18.54 -5.30
CA LYS A 163 -4.88 -18.73 -5.71
C LYS A 163 -4.74 -20.06 -6.45
N THR A 164 -4.22 -20.00 -7.66
CA THR A 164 -3.87 -21.18 -8.47
C THR A 164 -2.36 -21.44 -8.42
N LYS A 165 -1.56 -20.38 -8.34
CA LYS A 165 -0.10 -20.45 -8.29
C LYS A 165 0.44 -19.22 -7.59
N THR A 166 1.54 -19.39 -6.85
CA THR A 166 2.35 -18.29 -6.30
C THR A 166 3.79 -18.55 -6.72
N ALA A 167 4.49 -17.51 -7.17
CA ALA A 167 5.89 -17.60 -7.56
C ALA A 167 6.65 -16.36 -7.13
N THR A 168 7.84 -16.58 -6.58
CA THR A 168 8.81 -15.52 -6.27
C THR A 168 9.88 -15.52 -7.35
N VAL A 169 10.10 -14.35 -7.96
CA VAL A 169 11.14 -14.14 -8.96
C VAL A 169 12.19 -13.24 -8.36
N SER A 170 13.45 -13.66 -8.47
CA SER A 170 14.60 -12.87 -8.06
C SER A 170 15.36 -12.40 -9.30
N TRP A 171 15.72 -11.12 -9.31
CA TRP A 171 16.60 -10.52 -10.31
C TRP A 171 17.86 -10.02 -9.62
N ARG A 172 19.01 -10.29 -10.25
CA ARG A 172 20.30 -9.75 -9.86
C ARG A 172 20.98 -9.24 -11.13
N GLY A 173 21.37 -7.98 -11.12
CA GLY A 173 22.04 -7.39 -12.27
C GLY A 173 22.60 -6.01 -11.97
N ASP A 174 23.33 -5.48 -12.95
CA ASP A 174 23.84 -4.12 -12.88
C ASP A 174 22.72 -3.15 -13.27
N LEU A 175 22.53 -2.12 -12.46
CA LEU A 175 21.54 -1.08 -12.67
C LEU A 175 22.25 0.16 -13.22
N PRO A 176 22.22 0.41 -14.54
CA PRO A 176 22.76 1.62 -15.13
C PRO A 176 21.85 2.84 -14.85
N THR A 177 22.37 4.04 -15.08
CA THR A 177 21.61 5.30 -14.93
C THR A 177 20.44 5.43 -15.91
N ALA A 178 20.46 4.67 -17.02
CA ALA A 178 19.35 4.57 -17.95
C ALA A 178 18.15 3.77 -17.39
N GLY A 179 18.33 3.07 -16.27
CA GLY A 179 17.36 2.14 -15.69
C GLY A 179 17.54 0.70 -16.18
N ALA A 180 16.86 -0.23 -15.51
CA ALA A 180 16.85 -1.64 -15.87
C ALA A 180 15.44 -2.23 -15.73
N ASP A 181 15.09 -3.12 -16.66
CA ASP A 181 13.86 -3.90 -16.55
C ASP A 181 14.11 -5.12 -15.65
N VAL A 182 13.33 -5.22 -14.57
CA VAL A 182 13.43 -6.30 -13.58
C VAL A 182 12.70 -7.54 -14.07
N GLY A 183 11.56 -7.33 -14.73
CA GLY A 183 10.77 -8.42 -15.29
C GLY A 183 9.37 -7.98 -15.71
N SER A 184 8.77 -8.79 -16.58
CA SER A 184 7.36 -8.68 -16.97
C SER A 184 6.69 -10.04 -16.77
N VAL A 185 5.53 -10.04 -16.12
CA VAL A 185 4.71 -11.23 -15.92
C VAL A 185 3.40 -11.03 -16.66
N TYR A 186 3.06 -11.99 -17.52
CA TYR A 186 1.86 -11.98 -18.34
C TYR A 186 0.82 -12.95 -17.77
N SER A 187 -0.43 -12.54 -17.74
CA SER A 187 -1.53 -13.35 -17.24
C SER A 187 -1.88 -14.45 -18.25
N PRO A 188 -2.00 -15.72 -17.82
CA PRO A 188 -2.53 -16.79 -18.67
C PRO A 188 -4.03 -16.59 -18.97
N VAL A 189 -4.51 -17.11 -20.09
CA VAL A 189 -5.92 -17.02 -20.51
C VAL A 189 -6.86 -17.52 -19.41
N GLY A 190 -7.82 -16.67 -18.99
CA GLY A 190 -8.82 -17.00 -17.97
C GLY A 190 -8.34 -16.86 -16.51
N LYS A 191 -7.16 -16.28 -16.29
CA LYS A 191 -6.61 -15.96 -14.97
C LYS A 191 -6.34 -14.46 -14.83
N MET A 192 -6.18 -14.02 -13.59
CA MET A 192 -5.69 -12.68 -13.23
C MET A 192 -4.42 -12.81 -12.38
N LEU A 193 -3.63 -11.75 -12.32
CA LEU A 193 -2.42 -11.69 -11.51
C LEU A 193 -2.64 -10.77 -10.30
N ALA A 194 -1.96 -11.06 -9.19
CA ALA A 194 -1.73 -10.05 -8.16
C ALA A 194 -0.26 -10.05 -7.70
N LEU A 195 0.30 -8.86 -7.53
CA LEU A 195 1.59 -8.64 -6.89
C LEU A 195 1.40 -8.64 -5.37
N GLU A 196 2.02 -9.59 -4.68
CA GLU A 196 1.85 -9.79 -3.23
C GLU A 196 2.98 -9.16 -2.40
N SER A 197 4.18 -9.07 -2.95
CA SER A 197 5.29 -8.43 -2.25
C SER A 197 6.44 -8.07 -3.18
N VAL A 198 7.23 -7.10 -2.74
CA VAL A 198 8.51 -6.75 -3.37
C VAL A 198 9.56 -6.51 -2.29
N ALA A 199 10.76 -7.06 -2.49
CA ALA A 199 11.96 -6.72 -1.73
C ALA A 199 12.96 -5.99 -2.64
N LEU A 200 13.43 -4.84 -2.16
CA LEU A 200 14.42 -4.01 -2.85
C LEU A 200 15.68 -3.94 -2.01
N GLU A 201 16.84 -4.18 -2.62
CA GLU A 201 18.12 -3.92 -1.97
C GLU A 201 18.26 -2.44 -1.60
N LYS A 202 18.75 -2.17 -0.39
CA LYS A 202 18.96 -0.80 0.07
C LYS A 202 20.24 -0.27 -0.59
N PRO A 203 20.19 0.87 -1.31
CA PRO A 203 21.40 1.50 -1.85
C PRO A 203 22.39 1.88 -0.74
N SER A 204 23.65 2.15 -1.10
CA SER A 204 24.71 2.43 -0.12
C SER A 204 24.49 3.73 0.68
N ASP A 205 23.76 4.69 0.12
CA ASP A 205 23.43 5.95 0.80
C ASP A 205 22.06 6.52 0.36
N GLY A 206 21.55 7.50 1.11
CA GLY A 206 20.28 8.17 0.83
C GLY A 206 20.28 9.18 -0.32
N THR A 207 21.42 9.37 -1.01
CA THR A 207 21.51 10.22 -2.22
C THR A 207 21.13 9.46 -3.50
N TYR A 208 21.03 8.13 -3.43
CA TYR A 208 20.54 7.32 -4.53
C TYR A 208 19.04 7.53 -4.70
N THR A 209 18.65 7.95 -5.90
CA THR A 209 17.24 8.11 -6.27
C THR A 209 16.65 6.80 -6.80
N THR A 210 17.22 5.65 -6.40
CA THR A 210 16.81 4.33 -6.89
C THR A 210 15.32 4.11 -6.57
N ALA A 211 14.52 3.94 -7.61
CA ALA A 211 13.09 3.77 -7.51
C ALA A 211 12.62 2.59 -8.37
N LEU A 212 11.75 1.78 -7.79
CA LEU A 212 10.99 0.75 -8.49
C LEU A 212 9.72 1.39 -9.04
N SER A 213 9.50 1.24 -10.34
CA SER A 213 8.27 1.61 -11.02
C SER A 213 7.45 0.35 -11.30
N ILE A 214 6.22 0.35 -10.84
CA ILE A 214 5.25 -0.73 -11.03
C ILE A 214 4.26 -0.26 -12.10
N ASN A 215 4.24 -0.96 -13.24
CA ASN A 215 3.27 -0.73 -14.31
C ASN A 215 2.29 -1.90 -14.37
N ILE A 216 1.01 -1.58 -14.44
CA ILE A 216 -0.09 -2.55 -14.58
C ILE A 216 -0.82 -2.26 -15.87
N ASP A 217 -1.04 -3.27 -16.69
CA ASP A 217 -1.88 -3.19 -17.90
C ASP A 217 -1.53 -1.94 -18.73
N GLU A 218 -0.22 -1.75 -18.93
CA GLU A 218 0.41 -0.67 -19.73
C GLU A 218 0.28 0.75 -19.15
N SER A 219 -0.19 0.90 -17.92
CA SER A 219 -0.27 2.18 -17.20
C SER A 219 0.70 2.20 -16.01
N SER A 220 1.34 3.36 -15.77
CA SER A 220 2.13 3.58 -14.55
C SER A 220 1.20 3.59 -13.34
N PHE A 221 1.44 2.67 -12.40
CA PHE A 221 0.59 2.49 -11.23
C PHE A 221 1.18 3.17 -10.01
N HIS A 222 2.40 2.79 -9.64
CA HIS A 222 3.05 3.19 -8.39
C HIS A 222 4.57 3.25 -8.52
N SER A 223 5.22 4.09 -7.71
CA SER A 223 6.67 4.16 -7.61
C SER A 223 7.12 4.12 -6.15
N MET A 224 8.17 3.35 -5.87
CA MET A 224 8.71 3.14 -4.53
C MET A 224 10.22 3.38 -4.50
N ARG A 225 10.69 4.19 -3.55
CA ARG A 225 12.11 4.44 -3.32
C ARG A 225 12.75 3.27 -2.59
N ALA A 226 13.84 2.75 -3.14
CA ALA A 226 14.59 1.64 -2.56
C ALA A 226 15.30 2.01 -1.25
N TRP A 227 15.64 3.29 -1.05
CA TRP A 227 16.24 3.75 0.22
C TRP A 227 15.28 3.60 1.42
N ALA A 228 13.98 3.66 1.16
CA ALA A 228 12.93 3.42 2.16
C ALA A 228 12.56 1.93 2.32
N ALA A 229 13.25 1.03 1.61
CA ALA A 229 13.15 -0.42 1.83
C ALA A 229 14.10 -0.87 2.96
N SER A 230 13.73 -1.93 3.69
CA SER A 230 14.58 -2.55 4.72
C SER A 230 15.59 -3.54 4.14
N GLY A 231 16.01 -3.33 2.89
CA GLY A 231 16.90 -4.21 2.14
C GLY A 231 16.22 -5.43 1.52
N ALA A 232 16.99 -6.20 0.74
CA ALA A 232 16.51 -7.36 -0.01
C ALA A 232 16.10 -8.56 0.87
N THR A 233 16.30 -8.44 2.19
CA THR A 233 15.93 -9.44 3.20
C THR A 233 14.48 -9.29 3.68
N TYR A 234 13.87 -8.12 3.51
CA TYR A 234 12.50 -7.86 3.95
C TYR A 234 11.58 -7.68 2.75
N ASP A 235 10.52 -8.49 2.71
CA ASP A 235 9.50 -8.38 1.66
C ASP A 235 8.49 -7.32 2.07
N ILE A 236 8.42 -6.23 1.30
CA ILE A 236 7.42 -5.19 1.50
C ILE A 236 6.08 -5.72 0.98
N PRO A 237 5.04 -5.82 1.82
CA PRO A 237 3.74 -6.34 1.39
C PRO A 237 3.09 -5.39 0.39
N LEU A 238 2.51 -5.97 -0.64
CA LEU A 238 1.69 -5.32 -1.65
C LEU A 238 0.49 -6.21 -1.95
N TRP A 239 -0.59 -5.65 -2.48
CA TRP A 239 -1.66 -6.44 -3.05
C TRP A 239 -2.23 -5.67 -4.22
N ILE A 240 -1.63 -5.86 -5.36
CA ILE A 240 -1.95 -5.07 -6.55
C ILE A 240 -2.42 -6.03 -7.64
N VAL A 241 -3.70 -5.98 -7.97
CA VAL A 241 -4.33 -6.86 -8.96
C VAL A 241 -4.11 -6.31 -10.37
N ALA A 242 -3.84 -7.18 -11.33
CA ALA A 242 -3.65 -6.89 -12.75
C ALA A 242 -4.44 -7.89 -13.60
N LYS A 243 -5.07 -7.41 -14.70
CA LYS A 243 -5.80 -8.29 -15.62
C LYS A 243 -4.86 -9.01 -16.57
N ASP A 244 -3.92 -8.26 -17.17
CA ASP A 244 -3.15 -8.74 -18.32
C ASP A 244 -1.65 -8.80 -18.01
N VAL A 245 -1.05 -7.73 -17.49
CA VAL A 245 0.42 -7.64 -17.33
C VAL A 245 0.85 -6.86 -16.10
N ILE A 246 1.84 -7.40 -15.38
CA ILE A 246 2.62 -6.69 -14.37
C ILE A 246 4.03 -6.48 -14.93
N LYS A 247 4.47 -5.23 -15.07
CA LYS A 247 5.86 -4.89 -15.44
C LYS A 247 6.53 -4.12 -14.32
N LEU A 248 7.75 -4.54 -13.99
CA LEU A 248 8.58 -3.92 -12.96
C LEU A 248 9.86 -3.39 -13.61
N SER A 249 10.13 -2.11 -13.42
CA SER A 249 11.36 -1.46 -13.88
C SER A 249 12.01 -0.66 -12.76
N LEU A 250 13.33 -0.51 -12.83
CA LEU A 250 14.12 0.27 -11.88
C LEU A 250 14.72 1.48 -12.59
N THR A 251 14.77 2.59 -11.87
CA THR A 251 15.45 3.81 -12.30
C THR A 251 16.37 4.29 -11.18
N THR A 252 17.52 4.88 -11.52
CA THR A 252 18.46 5.41 -10.53
C THR A 252 19.30 6.54 -11.13
N ASN A 253 19.82 7.43 -10.28
CA ASN A 253 20.73 8.51 -10.68
C ASN A 253 22.20 8.08 -10.77
N LYS A 254 22.58 6.98 -10.12
CA LYS A 254 23.96 6.48 -10.06
C LYS A 254 23.97 4.99 -10.37
N ALA A 255 24.93 4.54 -11.18
CA ALA A 255 25.02 3.13 -11.52
C ALA A 255 25.34 2.29 -10.26
N ILE A 256 24.62 1.16 -10.10
CA ILE A 256 24.83 0.22 -8.98
C ILE A 256 25.14 -1.15 -9.57
N SER A 257 26.28 -1.74 -9.18
CA SER A 257 26.64 -3.09 -9.62
C SER A 257 26.00 -4.15 -8.71
N GLY A 258 25.48 -5.23 -9.30
CA GLY A 258 25.00 -6.40 -8.58
C GLY A 258 23.78 -6.19 -7.68
N TYR A 259 22.86 -5.32 -8.09
CA TYR A 259 21.65 -4.97 -7.35
C TYR A 259 20.64 -6.12 -7.34
N ASN A 260 20.09 -6.42 -6.16
CA ASN A 260 19.16 -7.52 -5.94
C ASN A 260 17.72 -7.02 -5.75
N VAL A 261 16.80 -7.63 -6.49
CA VAL A 261 15.36 -7.44 -6.32
C VAL A 261 14.66 -8.78 -6.27
N ARG A 262 13.64 -8.88 -5.42
CA ARG A 262 12.73 -10.03 -5.42
C ARG A 262 11.31 -9.54 -5.46
N PHE A 263 10.44 -10.21 -6.19
CA PHE A 263 9.02 -9.92 -6.15
C PHE A 263 8.23 -11.22 -6.18
N THR A 264 7.11 -11.23 -5.47
CA THR A 264 6.21 -12.38 -5.39
C THR A 264 4.90 -12.01 -6.06
N TYR A 265 4.48 -12.84 -7.02
CA TYR A 265 3.19 -12.71 -7.66
C TYR A 265 2.38 -14.00 -7.50
N SER A 266 1.06 -13.84 -7.55
CA SER A 266 0.11 -14.94 -7.55
C SER A 266 -0.81 -14.87 -8.76
N GLU A 267 -1.16 -16.04 -9.29
CA GLU A 267 -2.19 -16.21 -10.31
C GLU A 267 -3.50 -16.63 -9.62
N PHE A 268 -4.60 -16.01 -10.04
CA PHE A 268 -5.94 -16.28 -9.52
C PHE A 268 -6.87 -16.73 -10.63
N ARG A 269 -7.74 -17.67 -10.31
CA ARG A 269 -8.84 -18.04 -11.22
C ARG A 269 -9.93 -16.98 -11.13
N VAL A 270 -10.35 -16.48 -12.28
CA VAL A 270 -11.47 -15.55 -12.38
C VAL A 270 -12.77 -16.32 -12.09
N THR A 271 -13.31 -16.14 -10.88
CA THR A 271 -14.64 -16.66 -10.51
C THR A 271 -15.72 -15.66 -10.92
N LYS A 272 -16.99 -16.09 -10.98
CA LYS A 272 -18.11 -15.18 -11.27
C LYS A 272 -18.16 -13.96 -10.34
N TYR A 273 -17.75 -14.15 -9.08
CA TYR A 273 -17.69 -13.07 -8.09
C TYR A 273 -16.57 -12.07 -8.41
N VAL A 274 -15.40 -12.55 -8.85
CA VAL A 274 -14.30 -11.69 -9.33
C VAL A 274 -14.68 -10.95 -10.61
N GLN A 275 -15.50 -11.54 -11.49
CA GLN A 275 -16.03 -10.86 -12.68
C GLN A 275 -17.04 -9.76 -12.33
N MET A 276 -17.74 -9.84 -11.21
CA MET A 276 -18.66 -8.79 -10.77
C MET A 276 -17.93 -7.62 -10.10
N LEU A 277 -16.69 -7.84 -9.64
CA LEU A 277 -15.86 -6.83 -8.98
C LEU A 277 -15.06 -5.95 -9.97
N PHE A 278 -14.90 -6.36 -11.24
CA PHE A 278 -13.98 -5.76 -12.23
C PHE A 278 -14.56 -5.67 -13.64
#